data_AF-A0A651FAA6-F1
#
_entry.id   AF-A0A651FAA6-F1
#
_cell.length_a   1.000
_cell.length_b   1.000
_cell.length_c   1.000
_cell.angle_alpha   90.00
_cell.angle_beta   90.00
_cell.angle_gamma   90.00
#
_symmetry.space_group_name_H-M   'P 1'
#
loop_
_entity.id
_entity.type
_entity.pdbx_description
1 polymer ?
#
loop_
_entity_poly.entity_id
_entity_poly.type
_entity_poly.pdbx_seq_one_letter_code
_entity_poly.pdbx_strand_id
1 'polypeptide(L)'
;ETFISYNKFYNGTFGIRANQTVSNPQLLKISNNLFEDNIYGMYVAGQTFSASYNTFNNNSYGVYGTELHGTCDISRSTFANNDVGCFLSGQGGSETKVFKNEFHATQLYASNSSAFLSGMILEDHSVNLTCNTFDNLYYGVYFPNSYASVDLSEDSKNSFSDIDFAIYGDIDNGYFNMLNGENSFTHANTQDSRIRIYVQNNLSGPAGQHNGSLMDFSDNRMPNIFTFANVDVSSANFQGAFTPSSNVQFPFSVCVDAVEFPFINEVREVQNMESGIYVAGGGNLIEKTVEAGEKITNSNELSEIREDAEAFQDLMIIANDLIPQYSQLTASDKLVFFLVLRMMEKALHQHYKQELFAYNTDYYATPQQEIIDLNNIIDQFSDSLGTPADTMEYERETLMELTKIHNLRQGGYLQQANSAFDNFTPGNIGSKLTERWQYWNCIINVEAMFMQELIDQEAFESNMSECITSFAPRMSNILEINDEIQGTNHFDFKLDLYPNPTSDFLYFKTPGIEDPETPIEISVYNLTGIKVHQDFTQASFLQRIHVENLASGMYVLKVQAKGVIKTQKFLIAR
;
A
#
# COMPACT_ATOMS: atom_id res chain seq x y z
N GLU A 1 2.29 -25.17 -1.13
CA GLU A 1 2.29 -24.27 0.06
C GLU A 1 3.67 -24.27 0.69
N THR A 2 4.14 -23.11 1.16
CA THR A 2 5.38 -22.98 1.93
C THR A 2 5.04 -22.50 3.35
N PHE A 3 5.60 -23.15 4.37
CA PHE A 3 5.33 -22.84 5.79
C PHE A 3 6.61 -22.47 6.53
N ILE A 4 6.64 -21.31 7.18
CA ILE A 4 7.77 -20.82 7.98
C ILE A 4 7.26 -20.50 9.39
N SER A 5 7.76 -21.22 10.40
CA SER A 5 7.32 -20.99 11.79
C SER A 5 8.38 -21.24 12.85
N TYR A 6 8.21 -20.58 14.00
CA TYR A 6 9.06 -20.73 15.19
C TYR A 6 10.53 -20.35 14.95
N ASN A 7 10.78 -19.33 14.12
CA ASN A 7 12.12 -18.82 13.82
C ASN A 7 12.36 -17.44 14.43
N LYS A 8 13.64 -17.07 14.54
CA LYS A 8 14.10 -15.71 14.83
C LYS A 8 14.97 -15.22 13.68
N PHE A 9 14.62 -14.07 13.10
CA PHE A 9 15.38 -13.38 12.06
C PHE A 9 15.83 -12.02 12.58
N TYR A 10 17.13 -11.70 12.53
CA TYR A 10 17.64 -10.47 13.15
C TYR A 10 18.90 -9.89 12.51
N ASN A 11 19.09 -8.57 12.66
CA ASN A 11 20.26 -7.81 12.19
C ASN A 11 20.57 -7.98 10.69
N GLY A 12 19.53 -8.13 9.85
CA GLY A 12 19.67 -8.33 8.41
C GLY A 12 19.05 -7.21 7.58
N THR A 13 19.34 -7.19 6.28
CA THR A 13 18.53 -6.40 5.34
C THR A 13 17.11 -6.97 5.26
N PHE A 14 16.97 -8.29 5.22
CA PHE A 14 15.70 -9.00 5.17
C PHE A 14 15.67 -10.07 6.25
N GLY A 15 14.58 -10.17 7.01
CA GLY A 15 14.31 -11.36 7.80
C GLY A 15 13.84 -12.50 6.90
N ILE A 16 12.78 -12.25 6.12
CA ILE A 16 12.35 -13.08 4.99
C ILE A 16 12.26 -12.21 3.75
N ARG A 17 12.71 -12.73 2.60
CA ARG A 17 12.42 -12.19 1.28
C ARG A 17 11.72 -13.26 0.45
N ALA A 18 10.49 -13.00 0.07
CA ALA A 18 9.67 -13.88 -0.77
C ALA A 18 9.24 -13.14 -2.03
N ASN A 19 9.94 -13.39 -3.14
CA ASN A 19 9.53 -12.91 -4.46
C ASN A 19 8.65 -14.00 -5.09
N GLN A 20 7.34 -13.94 -4.89
CA GLN A 20 6.41 -14.91 -5.45
C GLN A 20 6.01 -14.47 -6.85
N THR A 21 6.51 -15.17 -7.87
CA THR A 21 6.04 -14.94 -9.24
C THR A 21 4.58 -15.39 -9.37
N VAL A 22 3.83 -14.77 -10.28
CA VAL A 22 2.43 -15.18 -10.51
C VAL A 22 2.37 -16.65 -10.95
N SER A 23 3.43 -17.12 -11.61
CA SER A 23 3.58 -18.50 -12.10
C SER A 23 3.67 -19.59 -11.06
N ASN A 24 3.80 -19.26 -9.77
CA ASN A 24 3.82 -20.25 -8.70
C ASN A 24 2.97 -19.75 -7.50
N PRO A 25 1.63 -19.88 -7.57
CA PRO A 25 0.69 -19.31 -6.59
C PRO A 25 0.68 -20.03 -5.23
N GLN A 26 1.81 -20.63 -4.83
CA GLN A 26 1.87 -21.33 -3.56
C GLN A 26 1.72 -20.34 -2.40
N LEU A 27 0.61 -20.49 -1.68
CA LEU A 27 0.35 -19.74 -0.46
C LEU A 27 1.54 -19.85 0.50
N LEU A 28 2.08 -18.68 0.85
CA LEU A 28 3.12 -18.52 1.85
C LEU A 28 2.47 -18.30 3.21
N LYS A 29 2.65 -19.25 4.13
CA LYS A 29 2.14 -19.18 5.51
C LYS A 29 3.31 -18.94 6.47
N ILE A 30 3.30 -17.80 7.14
CA ILE A 30 4.34 -17.37 8.08
C ILE A 30 3.71 -17.19 9.44
N SER A 31 4.14 -17.98 10.44
CA SER A 31 3.56 -17.86 11.77
C SER A 31 4.49 -18.10 12.93
N ASN A 32 4.24 -17.48 14.08
CA ASN A 32 5.02 -17.70 15.30
C ASN A 32 6.51 -17.37 15.13
N ASN A 33 6.87 -16.37 14.32
CA ASN A 33 8.27 -15.94 14.14
C ASN A 33 8.54 -14.60 14.82
N LEU A 34 9.81 -14.34 15.13
CA LEU A 34 10.33 -13.06 15.62
C LEU A 34 11.24 -12.43 14.55
N PHE A 35 10.94 -11.21 14.15
CA PHE A 35 11.72 -10.38 13.23
C PHE A 35 12.22 -9.15 13.98
N GLU A 36 13.52 -9.03 14.20
CA GLU A 36 14.10 -8.00 15.07
C GLU A 36 15.28 -7.27 14.42
N ASP A 37 15.34 -5.94 14.45
CA ASP A 37 16.49 -5.17 13.96
C ASP A 37 16.83 -5.40 12.47
N ASN A 38 15.83 -5.58 11.60
CA ASN A 38 16.03 -5.70 10.15
C ASN A 38 15.62 -4.42 9.41
N ILE A 39 16.11 -4.21 8.19
CA ILE A 39 15.50 -3.18 7.32
C ILE A 39 14.07 -3.62 6.97
N TYR A 40 13.91 -4.83 6.47
CA TYR A 40 12.62 -5.46 6.21
C TYR A 40 12.48 -6.71 7.09
N GLY A 41 11.52 -6.73 8.01
CA GLY A 41 11.19 -7.94 8.76
C GLY A 41 10.74 -9.03 7.79
N MET A 42 9.71 -8.74 7.02
CA MET A 42 9.21 -9.60 5.95
C MET A 42 9.01 -8.77 4.67
N TYR A 43 9.73 -9.11 3.61
CA TYR A 43 9.51 -8.59 2.27
C TYR A 43 8.76 -9.64 1.45
N VAL A 44 7.59 -9.29 0.91
CA VAL A 44 6.80 -10.14 0.01
C VAL A 44 6.49 -9.36 -1.25
N ALA A 45 6.78 -9.95 -2.41
CA ALA A 45 6.35 -9.41 -3.69
C ALA A 45 5.46 -10.41 -4.43
N GLY A 46 4.37 -9.92 -5.04
CA GLY A 46 3.49 -10.71 -5.90
C GLY A 46 2.30 -11.36 -5.18
N GLN A 47 2.31 -12.68 -5.04
CA GLN A 47 1.11 -13.47 -4.70
C GLN A 47 0.61 -13.32 -3.24
N THR A 48 -0.54 -13.94 -2.95
CA THR A 48 -1.17 -13.95 -1.62
C THR A 48 -0.28 -14.58 -0.54
N PHE A 49 -0.26 -13.99 0.65
CA PHE A 49 0.39 -14.55 1.83
C PHE A 49 -0.52 -14.50 3.06
N SER A 50 -0.17 -15.31 4.07
CA SER A 50 -0.77 -15.27 5.40
C SER A 50 0.33 -15.16 6.46
N ALA A 51 0.30 -14.08 7.24
CA ALA A 51 1.25 -13.80 8.32
C ALA A 51 0.49 -13.72 9.67
N SER A 52 0.64 -14.72 10.52
CA SER A 52 -0.09 -14.78 11.80
C SER A 52 0.78 -15.01 13.03
N TYR A 53 0.46 -14.42 14.19
CA TYR A 53 1.21 -14.64 15.43
C TYR A 53 2.72 -14.30 15.32
N ASN A 54 3.08 -13.31 14.51
CA ASN A 54 4.48 -12.90 14.37
C ASN A 54 4.76 -11.66 15.23
N THR A 55 6.01 -11.48 15.61
CA THR A 55 6.49 -10.25 16.28
C THR A 55 7.50 -9.57 15.39
N PHE A 56 7.22 -8.34 14.97
CA PHE A 56 8.09 -7.45 14.22
C PHE A 56 8.55 -6.33 15.16
N ASN A 57 9.81 -6.37 15.61
CA ASN A 57 10.37 -5.41 16.55
C ASN A 57 11.54 -4.62 15.93
N ASN A 58 11.50 -3.29 16.02
CA ASN A 58 12.61 -2.42 15.63
C ASN A 58 13.12 -2.64 14.19
N ASN A 59 12.21 -2.88 13.24
CA ASN A 59 12.54 -2.96 11.82
C ASN A 59 12.22 -1.63 11.12
N SER A 60 12.85 -1.30 9.99
CA SER A 60 12.35 -0.16 9.19
C SER A 60 10.96 -0.48 8.60
N TYR A 61 10.72 -1.72 8.19
CA TYR A 61 9.40 -2.21 7.80
C TYR A 61 9.12 -3.55 8.48
N GLY A 62 8.01 -3.67 9.20
CA GLY A 62 7.58 -4.97 9.74
C GLY A 62 7.22 -5.92 8.59
N VAL A 63 6.18 -5.57 7.84
CA VAL A 63 5.81 -6.20 6.56
C VAL A 63 5.96 -5.18 5.44
N TYR A 64 6.65 -5.57 4.37
CA TYR A 64 6.78 -4.81 3.14
C TYR A 64 6.25 -5.66 1.98
N GLY A 65 4.98 -5.47 1.66
CA GLY A 65 4.27 -6.13 0.58
C GLY A 65 4.22 -5.24 -0.65
N THR A 66 4.71 -5.71 -1.79
CA THR A 66 4.61 -5.01 -3.08
C THR A 66 3.99 -5.89 -4.14
N GLU A 67 3.31 -5.30 -5.11
CA GLU A 67 2.68 -6.06 -6.20
C GLU A 67 1.70 -7.11 -5.68
N LEU A 68 1.08 -6.86 -4.53
CA LEU A 68 0.20 -7.83 -3.90
C LEU A 68 -0.99 -8.13 -4.79
N HIS A 69 -1.30 -9.42 -4.89
CA HIS A 69 -2.45 -9.95 -5.61
C HIS A 69 -3.41 -10.64 -4.64
N GLY A 70 -4.70 -10.52 -4.93
CA GLY A 70 -5.74 -11.24 -4.22
C GLY A 70 -5.88 -10.83 -2.77
N THR A 71 -6.34 -11.78 -1.95
CA THR A 71 -6.57 -11.57 -0.53
C THR A 71 -5.39 -12.10 0.29
N CYS A 72 -4.65 -11.21 0.94
CA CYS A 72 -3.66 -11.54 1.95
C CYS A 72 -4.25 -11.47 3.36
N ASP A 73 -3.56 -12.07 4.33
CA ASP A 73 -3.95 -12.08 5.73
C ASP A 73 -2.78 -11.67 6.62
N ILE A 74 -3.00 -10.69 7.50
CA ILE A 74 -2.08 -10.33 8.58
C ILE A 74 -2.86 -10.36 9.89
N SER A 75 -2.52 -11.27 10.79
CA SER A 75 -3.35 -11.48 11.98
C SER A 75 -2.61 -11.76 13.25
N ARG A 76 -3.17 -11.33 14.38
CA ARG A 76 -2.67 -11.65 15.73
C ARG A 76 -1.16 -11.39 15.90
N SER A 77 -0.62 -10.40 15.19
CA SER A 77 0.81 -10.08 15.14
C SER A 77 1.08 -8.75 15.86
N THR A 78 2.29 -8.61 16.37
CA THR A 78 2.75 -7.42 17.09
C THR A 78 3.80 -6.69 16.26
N PHE A 79 3.58 -5.41 16.02
CA PHE A 79 4.47 -4.49 15.30
C PHE A 79 4.95 -3.43 16.30
N ALA A 80 6.09 -3.69 16.93
CA ALA A 80 6.68 -2.85 17.96
C ALA A 80 7.86 -2.04 17.43
N ASN A 81 7.87 -0.72 17.61
CA ASN A 81 9.03 0.14 17.30
C ASN A 81 9.53 0.06 15.85
N ASN A 82 8.69 -0.36 14.92
CA ASN A 82 9.07 -0.29 13.51
C ASN A 82 8.96 1.16 13.03
N ASP A 83 9.72 1.56 12.01
CA ASP A 83 9.42 2.80 11.31
C ASP A 83 8.01 2.64 10.72
N VAL A 84 7.83 1.68 9.81
CA VAL A 84 6.52 1.33 9.27
C VAL A 84 6.11 -0.08 9.71
N GLY A 85 4.94 -0.23 10.32
CA GLY A 85 4.40 -1.54 10.68
C GLY A 85 4.15 -2.42 9.45
N CYS A 86 3.26 -1.99 8.57
CA CYS A 86 3.01 -2.61 7.27
C CYS A 86 3.04 -1.59 6.14
N PHE A 87 3.83 -1.83 5.10
CA PHE A 87 3.70 -1.18 3.80
C PHE A 87 3.04 -2.20 2.86
N LEU A 88 1.89 -1.86 2.28
CA LEU A 88 1.14 -2.73 1.38
C LEU A 88 0.86 -2.00 0.07
N SER A 89 1.50 -2.46 -0.99
CA SER A 89 1.27 -1.99 -2.35
C SER A 89 0.75 -3.14 -3.21
N GLY A 90 -0.35 -2.91 -3.92
CA GLY A 90 -1.12 -3.96 -4.57
C GLY A 90 -1.57 -3.64 -5.99
N GLN A 91 -2.31 -4.57 -6.57
CA GLN A 91 -3.08 -4.33 -7.79
C GLN A 91 -4.52 -3.91 -7.48
N GLY A 92 -5.23 -3.39 -8.49
CA GLY A 92 -6.68 -3.18 -8.37
C GLY A 92 -7.38 -4.46 -7.92
N GLY A 93 -8.21 -4.37 -6.88
CA GLY A 93 -8.93 -5.52 -6.31
C GLY A 93 -8.14 -6.36 -5.31
N SER A 94 -6.84 -6.10 -5.12
CA SER A 94 -6.07 -6.72 -4.03
C SER A 94 -6.50 -6.18 -2.68
N GLU A 95 -6.53 -7.08 -1.69
CA GLU A 95 -7.04 -6.79 -0.36
C GLU A 95 -6.16 -7.47 0.70
N THR A 96 -6.01 -6.85 1.86
CA THR A 96 -5.44 -7.52 3.03
C THR A 96 -6.37 -7.40 4.21
N LYS A 97 -6.75 -8.56 4.75
CA LYS A 97 -7.44 -8.64 6.04
C LYS A 97 -6.41 -8.48 7.13
N VAL A 98 -6.54 -7.41 7.90
CA VAL A 98 -5.65 -7.12 9.02
C VAL A 98 -6.48 -7.20 10.28
N PHE A 99 -6.25 -8.24 11.08
CA PHE A 99 -7.09 -8.45 12.25
C PHE A 99 -6.38 -8.88 13.54
N LYS A 100 -6.83 -8.30 14.67
CA LYS A 100 -6.26 -8.55 16.01
C LYS A 100 -4.75 -8.27 16.11
N ASN A 101 -4.24 -7.29 15.36
CA ASN A 101 -2.83 -6.90 15.43
C ASN A 101 -2.63 -5.74 16.41
N GLU A 102 -1.39 -5.62 16.90
CA GLU A 102 -0.95 -4.52 17.76
C GLU A 102 0.17 -3.75 17.06
N PHE A 103 -0.08 -2.49 16.70
CA PHE A 103 0.89 -1.56 16.15
C PHE A 103 1.24 -0.54 17.23
N HIS A 104 2.49 -0.52 17.70
CA HIS A 104 2.89 0.44 18.73
C HIS A 104 4.34 0.88 18.65
N ALA A 105 4.63 2.09 19.12
CA ALA A 105 6.00 2.55 19.36
C ALA A 105 6.21 2.85 20.86
N THR A 106 7.41 2.59 21.38
CA THR A 106 7.74 2.83 22.80
C THR A 106 8.23 4.25 23.07
N GLN A 107 8.80 4.94 22.08
CA GLN A 107 9.19 6.33 22.21
C GLN A 107 8.09 7.25 21.68
N LEU A 108 7.43 7.95 22.60
CA LEU A 108 6.60 9.11 22.30
C LEU A 108 7.41 10.14 21.51
N TYR A 109 6.80 10.69 20.45
CA TYR A 109 7.27 11.78 19.60
C TYR A 109 8.10 12.84 20.34
N ALA A 110 9.39 12.59 20.47
CA ALA A 110 10.35 13.60 20.91
C ALA A 110 10.85 14.30 19.65
N SER A 111 10.07 15.26 19.15
CA SER A 111 10.36 16.23 18.07
C SER A 111 9.92 15.88 16.63
N ASN A 112 9.45 16.94 15.96
CA ASN A 112 8.63 17.00 14.73
C ASN A 112 9.26 16.48 13.41
N SER A 113 10.12 15.46 13.43
CA SER A 113 10.89 15.08 12.22
C SER A 113 10.81 13.63 11.78
N SER A 114 10.12 12.72 12.48
CA SER A 114 10.00 11.33 12.03
C SER A 114 8.62 11.08 11.43
N ALA A 115 8.43 11.54 10.19
CA ALA A 115 7.30 11.16 9.32
C ALA A 115 7.20 9.64 9.06
N PHE A 116 8.15 8.87 9.60
CA PHE A 116 8.34 7.47 9.32
C PHE A 116 7.59 6.53 10.25
N LEU A 117 7.18 6.97 11.45
CA LEU A 117 6.49 6.12 12.44
C LEU A 117 5.00 5.94 12.08
N SER A 118 4.73 4.98 11.18
CA SER A 118 3.39 4.67 10.66
C SER A 118 2.97 3.25 11.02
N GLY A 119 1.73 3.06 11.45
CA GLY A 119 1.17 1.72 11.63
C GLY A 119 1.09 1.00 10.29
N MET A 120 0.41 1.62 9.32
CA MET A 120 0.25 1.09 7.97
C MET A 120 0.41 2.17 6.90
N ILE A 121 1.02 1.81 5.77
CA ILE A 121 1.07 2.60 4.54
C ILE A 121 0.47 1.78 3.40
N LEU A 122 -0.44 2.36 2.62
CA LEU A 122 -1.16 1.68 1.54
C LEU A 122 -0.97 2.39 0.20
N GLU A 123 -0.72 1.62 -0.86
CA GLU A 123 -0.64 2.12 -2.23
C GLU A 123 -1.40 1.19 -3.19
N ASP A 124 -2.48 1.68 -3.79
CA ASP A 124 -3.31 0.88 -4.71
C ASP A 124 -3.76 -0.47 -4.11
N HIS A 125 -3.97 -0.48 -2.79
CA HIS A 125 -4.25 -1.67 -2.01
C HIS A 125 -5.43 -1.43 -1.07
N SER A 126 -6.31 -2.42 -0.94
CA SER A 126 -7.42 -2.37 0.01
C SER A 126 -7.05 -3.04 1.32
N VAL A 127 -7.48 -2.48 2.46
CA VAL A 127 -7.38 -3.15 3.76
C VAL A 127 -8.71 -3.17 4.48
N ASN A 128 -9.01 -4.33 5.05
CA ASN A 128 -10.09 -4.49 6.01
C ASN A 128 -9.46 -4.62 7.40
N LEU A 129 -9.72 -3.65 8.27
CA LEU A 129 -9.13 -3.57 9.60
C LEU A 129 -10.17 -4.01 10.62
N THR A 130 -9.90 -5.09 11.37
CA THR A 130 -10.80 -5.56 12.44
C THR A 130 -10.02 -5.87 13.73
N CYS A 131 -10.43 -5.31 14.85
CA CYS A 131 -9.87 -5.55 16.18
C CYS A 131 -8.39 -5.21 16.33
N ASN A 132 -7.88 -4.25 15.56
CA ASN A 132 -6.49 -3.84 15.67
C ASN A 132 -6.33 -2.74 16.73
N THR A 133 -5.15 -2.71 17.36
CA THR A 133 -4.74 -1.61 18.23
C THR A 133 -3.59 -0.87 17.56
N PHE A 134 -3.75 0.44 17.40
CA PHE A 134 -2.73 1.38 16.95
C PHE A 134 -2.45 2.32 18.12
N ASP A 135 -1.21 2.34 18.63
CA ASP A 135 -0.86 3.07 19.85
C ASP A 135 0.46 3.83 19.70
N ASN A 136 0.46 5.12 20.07
CA ASN A 136 1.67 5.96 20.07
C ASN A 136 2.39 6.02 18.70
N LEU A 137 1.65 6.36 17.65
CA LEU A 137 2.13 6.46 16.25
C LEU A 137 1.85 7.84 15.64
N TYR A 138 2.45 8.15 14.49
CA TYR A 138 2.29 9.44 13.82
C TYR A 138 1.09 9.31 12.90
N TYR A 139 1.15 8.26 12.08
CA TYR A 139 0.05 7.78 11.26
C TYR A 139 -0.41 6.41 11.78
N GLY A 140 -1.71 6.25 12.01
CA GLY A 140 -2.31 4.92 12.18
C GLY A 140 -2.33 4.20 10.83
N VAL A 141 -3.06 4.76 9.88
CA VAL A 141 -3.09 4.34 8.47
C VAL A 141 -2.80 5.54 7.58
N TYR A 142 -1.84 5.40 6.68
CA TYR A 142 -1.45 6.39 5.69
C TYR A 142 -1.65 5.85 4.27
N PHE A 143 -2.25 6.62 3.37
CA PHE A 143 -2.33 6.27 1.95
C PHE A 143 -1.97 7.50 1.09
N PRO A 144 -0.72 7.61 0.61
CA PRO A 144 -0.28 8.75 -0.21
C PRO A 144 -0.94 8.83 -1.58
N ASN A 145 -1.52 7.72 -2.05
CA ASN A 145 -2.01 7.54 -3.42
C ASN A 145 -3.52 7.29 -3.46
N SER A 146 -4.12 7.61 -4.60
CA SER A 146 -5.56 7.78 -4.74
C SER A 146 -6.39 6.51 -4.88
N TYR A 147 -5.77 5.33 -4.99
CA TYR A 147 -6.49 4.06 -5.19
C TYR A 147 -6.46 3.13 -3.96
N ALA A 148 -6.02 3.62 -2.80
CA ALA A 148 -6.08 2.83 -1.58
C ALA A 148 -7.49 2.84 -0.98
N SER A 149 -7.90 1.71 -0.41
CA SER A 149 -9.17 1.58 0.30
C SER A 149 -8.96 1.14 1.74
N VAL A 150 -9.73 1.72 2.66
CA VAL A 150 -9.68 1.38 4.09
C VAL A 150 -11.09 1.15 4.59
N ASP A 151 -11.34 -0.07 5.08
CA ASP A 151 -12.59 -0.46 5.72
C ASP A 151 -12.41 -0.62 7.24
N LEU A 152 -13.19 0.17 7.97
CA LEU A 152 -13.31 0.24 9.42
C LEU A 152 -14.79 0.10 9.85
N SER A 153 -15.67 -0.40 8.99
CA SER A 153 -17.12 -0.47 9.26
C SER A 153 -17.55 -1.70 10.09
N GLU A 154 -18.83 -1.75 10.45
CA GLU A 154 -19.57 -2.92 10.94
C GLU A 154 -18.84 -3.76 12.00
N ASP A 155 -18.84 -3.29 13.26
CA ASP A 155 -18.23 -3.99 14.40
C ASP A 155 -16.71 -4.22 14.29
N SER A 156 -16.02 -3.46 13.44
CA SER A 156 -14.57 -3.58 13.26
C SER A 156 -13.77 -3.35 14.55
N LYS A 157 -14.20 -2.45 15.46
CA LYS A 157 -13.67 -2.29 16.82
C LYS A 157 -12.17 -2.03 16.90
N ASN A 158 -11.63 -1.25 15.96
CA ASN A 158 -10.22 -0.86 16.04
C ASN A 158 -10.02 0.23 17.09
N SER A 159 -8.85 0.23 17.75
CA SER A 159 -8.47 1.24 18.74
C SER A 159 -7.29 2.06 18.22
N PHE A 160 -7.44 3.37 18.18
CA PHE A 160 -6.41 4.34 17.84
C PHE A 160 -6.12 5.20 19.08
N SER A 161 -5.02 4.94 19.78
CA SER A 161 -4.63 5.63 21.00
C SER A 161 -3.34 6.42 20.86
N ASP A 162 -3.32 7.69 21.30
CA ASP A 162 -2.11 8.52 21.29
C ASP A 162 -1.47 8.67 19.89
N ILE A 163 -2.32 8.86 18.88
CA ILE A 163 -1.92 9.05 17.47
C ILE A 163 -2.21 10.48 17.01
N ASP A 164 -1.31 11.08 16.22
CA ASP A 164 -1.49 12.40 15.61
C ASP A 164 -2.48 12.36 14.43
N PHE A 165 -2.33 11.39 13.54
CA PHE A 165 -3.20 11.14 12.39
C PHE A 165 -3.67 9.69 12.40
N ALA A 166 -4.87 9.42 12.90
CA ALA A 166 -5.38 8.04 12.91
C ALA A 166 -5.49 7.50 11.48
N ILE A 167 -6.01 8.33 10.57
CA ILE A 167 -6.15 8.05 9.15
C ILE A 167 -5.72 9.29 8.37
N TYR A 168 -4.83 9.16 7.39
CA TYR A 168 -4.35 10.26 6.56
C TYR A 168 -4.17 9.81 5.11
N GLY A 169 -4.66 10.58 4.13
CA GLY A 169 -4.33 10.34 2.73
C GLY A 169 -5.34 10.93 1.74
N ASP A 170 -5.18 10.60 0.47
CA ASP A 170 -6.02 11.06 -0.64
C ASP A 170 -6.77 9.88 -1.25
N ILE A 171 -8.09 9.99 -1.47
CA ILE A 171 -8.91 8.92 -2.03
C ILE A 171 -9.67 9.48 -3.22
N ASP A 172 -9.05 9.50 -4.40
CA ASP A 172 -9.77 9.83 -5.63
C ASP A 172 -10.58 8.63 -6.16
N ASN A 173 -10.04 7.42 -6.00
CA ASN A 173 -10.49 6.20 -6.68
C ASN A 173 -10.58 4.96 -5.77
N GLY A 174 -10.27 5.11 -4.47
CA GLY A 174 -10.52 4.09 -3.45
C GLY A 174 -11.81 4.36 -2.67
N TYR A 175 -11.93 3.76 -1.48
CA TYR A 175 -13.01 4.10 -0.55
C TYR A 175 -12.53 4.15 0.90
N PHE A 176 -13.22 4.92 1.72
CA PHE A 176 -13.06 4.93 3.17
C PHE A 176 -14.42 4.66 3.81
N ASN A 177 -14.52 3.61 4.61
CA ASN A 177 -15.77 3.23 5.27
C ASN A 177 -15.56 3.07 6.78
N MET A 178 -16.46 3.63 7.59
CA MET A 178 -16.43 3.60 9.06
C MET A 178 -17.82 3.34 9.69
N LEU A 179 -18.83 3.12 8.86
CA LEU A 179 -20.23 3.00 9.30
C LEU A 179 -20.38 1.86 10.32
N ASN A 180 -21.03 2.10 11.46
CA ASN A 180 -21.26 1.09 12.50
C ASN A 180 -19.99 0.39 13.03
N GLY A 181 -18.82 1.03 12.90
CA GLY A 181 -17.54 0.36 13.13
C GLY A 181 -17.18 0.06 14.59
N GLU A 182 -17.80 0.71 15.58
CA GLU A 182 -17.38 0.64 16.99
C GLU A 182 -15.89 1.01 17.23
N ASN A 183 -15.26 1.77 16.32
CA ASN A 183 -13.84 2.15 16.48
C ASN A 183 -13.68 3.18 17.59
N SER A 184 -12.58 3.08 18.33
CA SER A 184 -12.23 3.99 19.42
C SER A 184 -11.03 4.85 19.06
N PHE A 185 -11.19 6.16 19.16
CA PHE A 185 -10.15 7.14 18.97
C PHE A 185 -9.90 7.85 20.30
N THR A 186 -8.76 7.61 20.94
CA THR A 186 -8.43 8.16 22.26
C THR A 186 -7.06 8.82 22.27
N HIS A 187 -6.89 9.86 23.07
CA HIS A 187 -5.58 10.51 23.24
C HIS A 187 -5.45 10.85 24.72
N ALA A 188 -4.40 10.37 25.38
CA ALA A 188 -4.16 10.52 26.80
C ALA A 188 -3.83 11.97 27.18
N ASN A 189 -3.22 12.74 26.26
CA ASN A 189 -2.75 14.10 26.53
C ASN A 189 -3.72 15.20 26.06
N THR A 190 -4.60 15.65 26.95
CA THR A 190 -5.70 16.60 26.66
C THR A 190 -5.31 18.01 26.18
N GLN A 191 -4.03 18.40 26.14
CA GLN A 191 -3.62 19.79 25.88
C GLN A 191 -3.25 20.12 24.42
N ASP A 192 -2.95 19.12 23.58
CA ASP A 192 -2.76 19.29 22.11
C ASP A 192 -3.30 18.07 21.34
N SER A 193 -4.24 17.34 21.96
CA SER A 193 -4.82 16.09 21.43
C SER A 193 -5.62 16.37 20.16
N ARG A 194 -4.97 16.22 19.01
CA ARG A 194 -5.60 16.19 17.70
C ARG A 194 -5.43 14.79 17.15
N ILE A 195 -6.48 13.97 17.23
CA ILE A 195 -6.59 12.81 16.34
C ILE A 195 -7.21 13.33 15.05
N ARG A 196 -6.42 13.33 13.98
CA ARG A 196 -6.89 13.77 12.67
C ARG A 196 -7.30 12.57 11.82
N ILE A 197 -8.44 12.70 11.16
CA ILE A 197 -8.88 11.83 10.06
C ILE A 197 -8.93 12.73 8.84
N TYR A 198 -7.88 12.70 8.04
CA TYR A 198 -7.71 13.57 6.90
C TYR A 198 -7.81 12.76 5.61
N VAL A 199 -8.88 12.99 4.85
CA VAL A 199 -9.11 12.29 3.59
C VAL A 199 -9.44 13.33 2.52
N GLN A 200 -8.53 13.53 1.58
CA GLN A 200 -8.72 14.44 0.44
C GLN A 200 -9.56 13.77 -0.66
N ASN A 201 -10.21 14.63 -1.46
CA ASN A 201 -11.01 14.28 -2.63
C ASN A 201 -12.22 13.38 -2.37
N ASN A 202 -12.74 12.72 -3.40
CA ASN A 202 -14.08 12.10 -3.46
C ASN A 202 -14.31 11.12 -2.30
N LEU A 203 -14.83 11.64 -1.18
CA LEU A 203 -15.53 10.87 -0.14
C LEU A 203 -16.88 10.37 -0.66
N SER A 204 -16.90 9.84 -1.88
CA SER A 204 -17.92 8.91 -2.29
C SER A 204 -17.57 7.56 -1.66
N GLY A 205 -17.87 7.42 -0.37
CA GLY A 205 -18.51 6.17 0.02
C GLY A 205 -19.79 5.99 -0.81
N PRO A 206 -20.42 4.81 -0.83
CA PRO A 206 -21.65 4.60 -1.57
C PRO A 206 -22.79 5.48 -1.01
N ALA A 207 -22.82 6.74 -1.39
CA ALA A 207 -23.82 7.74 -1.06
C ALA A 207 -24.65 7.99 -2.31
N GLY A 208 -25.36 6.94 -2.73
CA GLY A 208 -26.43 7.02 -3.73
C GLY A 208 -27.77 7.48 -3.14
N GLN A 209 -27.88 7.64 -1.81
CA GLN A 209 -29.15 7.94 -1.12
C GLN A 209 -29.09 9.20 -0.24
N HIS A 210 -27.90 9.75 0.01
CA HIS A 210 -27.73 11.04 0.68
C HIS A 210 -26.90 11.91 -0.24
N ASN A 211 -27.47 13.03 -0.70
CA ASN A 211 -26.75 14.07 -1.46
C ASN A 211 -25.32 14.20 -0.91
N GLY A 212 -24.33 13.80 -1.72
CA GLY A 212 -22.96 13.51 -1.29
C GLY A 212 -22.37 14.61 -0.42
N SER A 213 -22.21 14.32 0.88
CA SER A 213 -21.41 15.06 1.88
C SER A 213 -21.71 14.60 3.32
N LEU A 214 -21.98 13.30 3.55
CA LEU A 214 -22.12 12.75 4.91
C LEU A 214 -21.22 11.52 5.07
N MET A 215 -20.09 11.71 5.76
CA MET A 215 -19.34 10.60 6.35
C MET A 215 -20.05 10.25 7.66
N ASP A 216 -20.62 9.05 7.74
CA ASP A 216 -21.29 8.61 8.96
C ASP A 216 -20.27 8.01 9.93
N PHE A 217 -20.08 8.69 11.06
CA PHE A 217 -19.27 8.23 12.17
C PHE A 217 -20.12 7.69 13.33
N SER A 218 -21.41 7.43 13.07
CA SER A 218 -22.30 6.76 14.01
C SER A 218 -21.64 5.50 14.56
N ASP A 219 -21.91 5.24 15.83
CA ASP A 219 -21.37 4.09 16.57
C ASP A 219 -19.84 3.98 16.56
N ASN A 220 -19.12 5.11 16.47
CA ASN A 220 -17.69 5.19 16.76
C ASN A 220 -17.44 6.02 18.01
N ARG A 221 -16.49 5.60 18.86
CA ARG A 221 -16.08 6.35 20.06
C ARG A 221 -15.04 7.40 19.69
N MET A 222 -15.48 8.64 19.53
CA MET A 222 -14.60 9.79 19.34
C MET A 222 -14.10 10.37 20.68
N PRO A 223 -12.96 11.09 20.70
CA PRO A 223 -12.48 11.77 21.90
C PRO A 223 -13.52 12.75 22.44
N ASN A 224 -13.83 12.66 23.74
CA ASN A 224 -14.78 13.57 24.39
C ASN A 224 -14.11 14.93 24.63
N ILE A 225 -14.40 15.97 23.84
CA ILE A 225 -13.82 17.30 24.08
C ILE A 225 -14.76 18.45 23.68
N PHE A 226 -15.13 19.25 24.67
CA PHE A 226 -16.14 20.31 24.62
C PHE A 226 -15.61 21.69 24.21
N THR A 227 -14.37 21.86 23.72
CA THR A 227 -13.86 23.22 23.43
C THR A 227 -13.01 23.43 22.18
N PHE A 228 -12.46 22.39 21.55
CA PHE A 228 -11.77 22.51 20.26
C PHE A 228 -12.04 21.25 19.44
N ALA A 229 -12.88 21.38 18.41
CA ALA A 229 -13.23 20.28 17.51
C ALA A 229 -11.99 19.88 16.70
N ASN A 230 -11.49 18.66 16.91
CA ASN A 230 -10.19 18.24 16.39
C ASN A 230 -10.24 17.00 15.49
N VAL A 231 -11.42 16.44 15.20
CA VAL A 231 -11.59 15.57 14.04
C VAL A 231 -11.80 16.50 12.84
N ASP A 232 -10.68 16.93 12.23
CA ASP A 232 -10.70 17.74 11.02
C ASP A 232 -10.92 16.85 9.80
N VAL A 233 -12.19 16.58 9.49
CA VAL A 233 -12.58 15.91 8.24
C VAL A 233 -12.63 16.98 7.15
N SER A 234 -11.48 17.32 6.59
CA SER A 234 -11.44 18.18 5.42
C SER A 234 -11.33 17.33 4.15
N SER A 235 -12.41 17.24 3.39
CA SER A 235 -12.36 16.90 1.96
C SER A 235 -12.64 18.17 1.17
N ALA A 236 -11.98 18.34 0.02
CA ALA A 236 -12.18 19.49 -0.87
C ALA A 236 -13.66 19.68 -1.27
N ASN A 237 -14.47 18.62 -1.17
CA ASN A 237 -15.89 18.59 -1.53
C ASN A 237 -16.84 18.49 -0.32
N PHE A 238 -16.34 18.54 0.92
CA PHE A 238 -17.16 18.37 2.13
C PHE A 238 -17.37 19.72 2.85
N GLN A 239 -18.60 20.25 2.79
CA GLN A 239 -19.08 21.32 3.67
C GLN A 239 -20.19 20.78 4.61
N GLY A 240 -19.91 19.67 5.30
CA GLY A 240 -20.77 19.15 6.36
C GLY A 240 -20.24 19.58 7.73
N ALA A 241 -21.07 20.24 8.55
CA ALA A 241 -20.73 20.43 9.96
C ALA A 241 -21.05 19.13 10.71
N PHE A 242 -20.03 18.48 11.28
CA PHE A 242 -20.22 17.38 12.22
C PHE A 242 -21.02 17.88 13.43
N THR A 243 -22.26 17.44 13.57
CA THR A 243 -23.02 17.62 14.80
C THR A 243 -22.98 16.33 15.59
N PRO A 244 -22.15 16.20 16.64
CA PRO A 244 -22.18 15.06 17.55
C PRO A 244 -23.49 15.12 18.36
N SER A 245 -24.61 14.72 17.76
CA SER A 245 -25.92 14.78 18.41
C SER A 245 -26.14 13.63 19.40
N SER A 246 -25.23 12.66 19.47
CA SER A 246 -25.26 11.59 20.46
C SER A 246 -23.86 11.23 20.98
N ASN A 247 -23.31 12.07 21.86
CA ASN A 247 -22.22 11.71 22.79
C ASN A 247 -22.70 10.67 23.83
N VAL A 248 -23.43 9.63 23.41
CA VAL A 248 -23.63 8.46 24.25
C VAL A 248 -22.29 7.75 24.21
N GLN A 249 -21.56 7.72 25.33
CA GLN A 249 -20.41 6.83 25.47
C GLN A 249 -20.94 5.40 25.38
N PHE A 250 -21.05 4.90 24.16
CA PHE A 250 -21.21 3.48 23.95
C PHE A 250 -20.00 2.81 24.60
N PRO A 251 -20.20 1.87 25.53
CA PRO A 251 -19.09 1.13 26.11
C PRO A 251 -18.38 0.44 24.94
N PHE A 252 -17.12 0.81 24.72
CA PHE A 252 -16.27 0.11 23.75
C PHE A 252 -16.29 -1.36 24.13
N SER A 253 -16.95 -2.17 23.30
CA SER A 253 -16.98 -3.60 23.51
C SER A 253 -15.57 -4.10 23.20
N VAL A 254 -14.89 -4.67 24.21
CA VAL A 254 -13.62 -5.35 23.97
C VAL A 254 -13.86 -6.32 22.82
N CYS A 255 -12.94 -6.43 21.88
CA CYS A 255 -13.00 -7.46 20.85
C CYS A 255 -13.10 -8.85 21.49
N VAL A 256 -14.33 -9.29 21.74
CA VAL A 256 -14.69 -10.69 21.85
C VAL A 256 -14.44 -11.27 20.47
N ASP A 257 -14.13 -12.56 20.35
CA ASP A 257 -13.91 -13.19 19.05
C ASP A 257 -15.07 -12.88 18.09
N ALA A 258 -14.92 -11.80 17.31
CA ALA A 258 -15.90 -11.37 16.35
C ALA A 258 -16.04 -12.53 15.37
N VAL A 259 -17.28 -12.87 15.05
CA VAL A 259 -17.54 -13.82 13.98
C VAL A 259 -16.93 -13.19 12.74
N GLU A 260 -15.85 -13.79 12.23
CA GLU A 260 -15.25 -13.36 10.96
C GLU A 260 -16.37 -13.38 9.93
N PHE A 261 -16.73 -12.20 9.41
CA PHE A 261 -17.72 -12.13 8.35
C PHE A 261 -17.03 -12.63 7.06
N PRO A 262 -17.49 -13.74 6.45
CA PRO A 262 -16.82 -14.34 5.31
C PRO A 262 -16.98 -13.52 4.01
N PHE A 263 -17.95 -12.60 3.99
CA PHE A 263 -18.36 -11.85 2.80
C PHE A 263 -17.33 -10.81 2.36
N ILE A 264 -17.20 -10.66 1.05
CA ILE A 264 -16.41 -9.59 0.41
C ILE A 264 -17.08 -8.22 0.58
N ASN A 265 -16.30 -7.14 0.65
CA ASN A 265 -16.79 -5.80 0.99
C ASN A 265 -17.83 -5.28 -0.02
N GLU A 266 -17.72 -5.67 -1.30
CA GLU A 266 -18.62 -5.25 -2.36
C GLU A 266 -20.08 -5.68 -2.09
N VAL A 267 -20.31 -6.84 -1.46
CA VAL A 267 -21.67 -7.33 -1.16
C VAL A 267 -22.36 -6.35 -0.22
N ARG A 268 -21.62 -5.88 0.79
CA ARG A 268 -22.13 -4.96 1.79
C ARG A 268 -22.39 -3.59 1.19
N GLU A 269 -21.52 -3.13 0.29
CA GLU A 269 -21.76 -1.89 -0.43
C GLU A 269 -23.09 -1.94 -1.20
N VAL A 270 -23.37 -3.06 -1.88
CA VAL A 270 -24.62 -3.23 -2.63
C VAL A 270 -25.85 -3.33 -1.72
N GLN A 271 -25.77 -4.01 -0.57
CA GLN A 271 -26.89 -4.16 0.39
C GLN A 271 -27.47 -2.82 0.86
N ASN A 272 -26.65 -1.76 0.89
CA ASN A 272 -27.05 -0.42 1.32
C ASN A 272 -27.60 0.46 0.20
N MET A 273 -27.75 -0.07 -1.02
CA MET A 273 -28.28 0.65 -2.17
C MET A 273 -29.74 0.31 -2.43
N GLU A 274 -30.43 1.18 -3.17
CA GLU A 274 -31.76 0.91 -3.70
C GLU A 274 -31.70 0.89 -5.22
N SER A 275 -32.41 -0.06 -5.84
CA SER A 275 -32.59 -0.12 -7.28
C SER A 275 -34.04 -0.44 -7.62
N GLY A 276 -34.56 0.17 -8.68
CA GLY A 276 -35.85 -0.19 -9.28
C GLY A 276 -35.74 -1.26 -10.39
N ILE A 277 -34.51 -1.71 -10.67
CA ILE A 277 -34.22 -2.61 -11.79
C ILE A 277 -34.47 -4.05 -11.38
N TYR A 278 -35.09 -4.81 -12.28
CA TYR A 278 -35.24 -6.26 -12.16
C TYR A 278 -34.36 -6.92 -13.21
N VAL A 279 -33.52 -7.85 -12.78
CA VAL A 279 -32.60 -8.60 -13.65
C VAL A 279 -33.23 -9.94 -14.08
N ALA A 280 -32.70 -10.53 -15.15
CA ALA A 280 -33.06 -11.84 -15.65
C ALA A 280 -32.86 -12.89 -14.56
N GLY A 281 -33.73 -13.90 -14.56
CA GLY A 281 -33.83 -14.87 -13.46
C GLY A 281 -34.82 -14.46 -12.36
N GLY A 282 -35.29 -13.21 -12.36
CA GLY A 282 -36.36 -12.72 -11.49
C GLY A 282 -35.86 -12.32 -10.11
N GLY A 283 -35.95 -11.04 -9.78
CA GLY A 283 -35.51 -10.47 -8.51
C GLY A 283 -35.09 -9.02 -8.69
N ASN A 284 -34.99 -8.29 -7.60
CA ASN A 284 -34.45 -6.93 -7.64
C ASN A 284 -32.93 -6.98 -7.88
N LEU A 285 -32.37 -5.99 -8.60
CA LEU A 285 -30.93 -5.90 -8.87
C LEU A 285 -30.09 -6.03 -7.59
N ILE A 286 -30.47 -5.32 -6.52
CA ILE A 286 -29.75 -5.34 -5.24
C ILE A 286 -29.78 -6.74 -4.64
N GLU A 287 -30.97 -7.31 -4.48
CA GLU A 287 -31.17 -8.66 -3.95
C GLU A 287 -30.34 -9.70 -4.70
N LYS A 288 -30.35 -9.65 -6.04
CA LYS A 288 -29.63 -10.62 -6.87
C LYS A 288 -28.13 -10.46 -6.84
N THR A 289 -27.66 -9.21 -6.82
CA THR A 289 -26.21 -8.94 -6.71
C THR A 289 -25.69 -9.36 -5.34
N VAL A 290 -26.46 -9.14 -4.28
CA VAL A 290 -26.13 -9.62 -2.92
C VAL A 290 -26.13 -11.14 -2.86
N GLU A 291 -27.18 -11.80 -3.35
CA GLU A 291 -27.26 -13.27 -3.41
C GLU A 291 -26.07 -13.88 -4.18
N ALA A 292 -25.68 -13.26 -5.29
CA ALA A 292 -24.54 -13.72 -6.08
C ALA A 292 -23.21 -13.45 -5.36
N GLY A 293 -23.01 -12.26 -4.79
CA GLY A 293 -21.76 -11.94 -4.11
C GLY A 293 -21.58 -12.63 -2.77
N GLU A 294 -22.65 -12.99 -2.05
CA GLU A 294 -22.58 -13.80 -0.81
C GLU A 294 -22.03 -15.21 -1.05
N LYS A 295 -22.18 -15.72 -2.27
CA LYS A 295 -21.58 -16.99 -2.72
C LYS A 295 -20.08 -16.87 -3.00
N ILE A 296 -19.53 -15.65 -3.12
CA ILE A 296 -18.09 -15.43 -3.25
C ILE A 296 -17.46 -15.55 -1.88
N THR A 297 -16.86 -16.70 -1.60
CA THR A 297 -16.24 -16.95 -0.29
C THR A 297 -14.72 -16.77 -0.37
N ASN A 298 -14.11 -16.37 0.75
CA ASN A 298 -12.64 -16.41 0.88
C ASN A 298 -12.12 -17.78 1.35
N SER A 299 -12.97 -18.80 1.33
CA SER A 299 -12.72 -20.06 2.00
C SER A 299 -12.25 -21.13 1.00
N ASN A 300 -11.58 -22.15 1.53
CA ASN A 300 -11.01 -23.26 0.77
C ASN A 300 -11.84 -24.54 0.95
N GLU A 301 -13.06 -24.50 1.50
CA GLU A 301 -13.88 -25.71 1.62
C GLU A 301 -14.51 -26.09 0.28
N LEU A 302 -14.47 -27.39 -0.04
CA LEU A 302 -14.99 -27.95 -1.31
C LEU A 302 -16.47 -27.65 -1.59
N SER A 303 -17.29 -27.40 -0.56
CA SER A 303 -18.68 -26.99 -0.74
C SER A 303 -18.80 -25.57 -1.26
N GLU A 304 -17.92 -24.67 -0.84
CA GLU A 304 -17.93 -23.24 -1.16
C GLU A 304 -17.30 -22.96 -2.53
N ILE A 305 -16.36 -23.82 -2.95
CA ILE A 305 -15.80 -23.86 -4.32
C ILE A 305 -16.89 -23.88 -5.41
N ARG A 306 -17.99 -24.63 -5.19
CA ARG A 306 -19.09 -24.69 -6.16
C ARG A 306 -19.89 -23.39 -6.19
N GLU A 307 -19.97 -22.71 -5.06
CA GLU A 307 -20.70 -21.46 -4.89
C GLU A 307 -19.98 -20.32 -5.62
N ASP A 308 -18.65 -20.27 -5.62
CA ASP A 308 -17.88 -19.24 -6.35
C ASP A 308 -18.10 -19.31 -7.87
N ALA A 309 -18.22 -20.52 -8.45
CA ALA A 309 -18.49 -20.70 -9.87
C ALA A 309 -19.93 -20.31 -10.23
N GLU A 310 -20.89 -20.64 -9.38
CA GLU A 310 -22.28 -20.19 -9.50
C GLU A 310 -22.37 -18.65 -9.36
N ALA A 311 -21.63 -18.05 -8.43
CA ALA A 311 -21.54 -16.61 -8.22
C ALA A 311 -21.07 -15.86 -9.47
N PHE A 312 -19.99 -16.34 -10.08
CA PHE A 312 -19.43 -15.73 -11.30
C PHE A 312 -20.46 -15.73 -12.43
N GLN A 313 -21.20 -16.83 -12.63
CA GLN A 313 -22.24 -16.93 -13.65
C GLN A 313 -23.45 -16.03 -13.34
N ASP A 314 -23.88 -15.96 -12.08
CA ASP A 314 -24.97 -15.07 -11.66
C ASP A 314 -24.60 -13.59 -11.91
N LEU A 315 -23.37 -13.20 -11.56
CA LEU A 315 -22.86 -11.84 -11.80
C LEU A 315 -22.70 -11.54 -13.30
N MET A 316 -22.28 -12.51 -14.11
CA MET A 316 -22.28 -12.37 -15.57
C MET A 316 -23.67 -12.08 -16.12
N ILE A 317 -24.71 -12.77 -15.63
CA ILE A 317 -26.10 -12.54 -16.07
C ILE A 317 -26.50 -11.10 -15.71
N ILE A 318 -26.22 -10.66 -14.48
CA ILE A 318 -26.50 -9.30 -14.02
C ILE A 318 -25.79 -8.27 -14.90
N ALA A 319 -24.50 -8.45 -15.18
CA ALA A 319 -23.72 -7.52 -16.01
C ALA A 319 -24.27 -7.41 -17.43
N ASN A 320 -24.59 -8.56 -18.07
CA ASN A 320 -25.16 -8.60 -19.42
C ASN A 320 -26.54 -7.93 -19.52
N ASP A 321 -27.34 -7.95 -18.45
CA ASP A 321 -28.63 -7.23 -18.42
C ASP A 321 -28.46 -5.72 -18.25
N LEU A 322 -27.41 -5.28 -17.55
CA LEU A 322 -27.15 -3.87 -17.25
C LEU A 322 -26.49 -3.13 -18.41
N ILE A 323 -25.58 -3.78 -19.16
CA ILE A 323 -24.81 -3.13 -20.24
C ILE A 323 -25.72 -2.46 -21.30
N PRO A 324 -26.74 -3.12 -21.89
CA PRO A 324 -27.55 -2.52 -22.95
C PRO A 324 -28.33 -1.26 -22.52
N GLN A 325 -28.56 -1.11 -21.22
CA GLN A 325 -29.28 0.00 -20.62
C GLN A 325 -28.39 0.94 -19.80
N TYR A 326 -27.06 0.77 -19.85
CA TYR A 326 -26.11 1.50 -18.99
C TYR A 326 -26.30 3.03 -19.03
N SER A 327 -26.56 3.58 -20.22
CA SER A 327 -26.81 5.02 -20.41
C SER A 327 -28.06 5.54 -19.67
N GLN A 328 -29.02 4.67 -19.37
CA GLN A 328 -30.29 4.99 -18.70
C GLN A 328 -30.28 4.69 -17.20
N LEU A 329 -29.24 3.98 -16.72
CA LEU A 329 -29.08 3.64 -15.31
C LEU A 329 -28.95 4.90 -14.44
N THR A 330 -29.52 4.82 -13.23
CA THR A 330 -29.29 5.85 -12.21
C THR A 330 -27.83 5.83 -11.75
N ALA A 331 -27.37 6.88 -11.06
CA ALA A 331 -26.02 6.89 -10.50
C ALA A 331 -25.77 5.71 -9.55
N SER A 332 -26.78 5.33 -8.75
CA SER A 332 -26.72 4.17 -7.86
C SER A 332 -26.61 2.87 -8.64
N ASP A 333 -27.43 2.67 -9.68
CA ASP A 333 -27.37 1.45 -10.50
C ASP A 333 -26.04 1.31 -11.26
N LYS A 334 -25.46 2.42 -11.72
CA LYS A 334 -24.12 2.44 -12.33
C LYS A 334 -23.05 2.00 -11.33
N LEU A 335 -23.16 2.42 -10.07
CA LEU A 335 -22.24 1.99 -9.02
C LEU A 335 -22.38 0.50 -8.75
N VAL A 336 -23.62 -0.02 -8.64
CA VAL A 336 -23.86 -1.47 -8.51
C VAL A 336 -23.22 -2.23 -9.68
N PHE A 337 -23.34 -1.72 -10.91
CA PHE A 337 -22.67 -2.34 -12.06
C PHE A 337 -21.15 -2.42 -11.91
N PHE A 338 -20.49 -1.35 -11.45
CA PHE A 338 -19.04 -1.40 -11.17
C PHE A 338 -18.69 -2.39 -10.06
N LEU A 339 -19.53 -2.50 -9.02
CA LEU A 339 -19.35 -3.50 -7.96
C LEU A 339 -19.52 -4.92 -8.49
N VAL A 340 -20.48 -5.16 -9.39
CA VAL A 340 -20.64 -6.45 -10.09
C VAL A 340 -19.35 -6.82 -10.83
N LEU A 341 -18.75 -5.89 -11.60
CA LEU A 341 -17.48 -6.17 -12.29
C LEU A 341 -16.35 -6.54 -11.31
N ARG A 342 -16.20 -5.79 -10.21
CA ARG A 342 -15.21 -6.10 -9.17
C ARG A 342 -15.45 -7.46 -8.50
N MET A 343 -16.71 -7.80 -8.23
CA MET A 343 -17.08 -9.11 -7.69
C MET A 343 -16.74 -10.23 -8.68
N MET A 344 -16.93 -10.02 -9.99
CA MET A 344 -16.55 -11.00 -11.01
C MET A 344 -15.03 -11.20 -11.07
N GLU A 345 -14.25 -10.13 -11.02
CA GLU A 345 -12.78 -10.19 -10.91
C GLU A 345 -12.35 -10.98 -9.66
N LYS A 346 -12.98 -10.71 -8.50
CA LYS A 346 -12.72 -11.43 -7.26
C LYS A 346 -13.10 -12.91 -7.34
N ALA A 347 -14.25 -13.25 -7.90
CA ALA A 347 -14.68 -14.63 -8.08
C ALA A 347 -13.71 -15.40 -9.00
N LEU A 348 -13.32 -14.79 -10.14
CA LEU A 348 -12.29 -15.32 -11.02
C LEU A 348 -10.98 -15.53 -10.26
N HIS A 349 -10.61 -14.58 -9.39
CA HIS A 349 -9.42 -14.72 -8.58
C HIS A 349 -9.48 -15.92 -7.64
N GLN A 350 -10.59 -16.08 -6.92
CA GLN A 350 -10.78 -17.21 -6.00
C GLN A 350 -10.67 -18.55 -6.73
N HIS A 351 -11.19 -18.67 -7.97
CA HIS A 351 -11.06 -19.90 -8.75
C HIS A 351 -9.60 -20.30 -8.99
N TYR A 352 -8.71 -19.34 -9.28
CA TYR A 352 -7.27 -19.62 -9.39
C TYR A 352 -6.63 -19.96 -8.05
N LYS A 353 -7.01 -19.24 -6.98
CA LYS A 353 -6.48 -19.47 -5.62
C LYS A 353 -6.86 -20.85 -5.08
N GLN A 354 -8.08 -21.30 -5.35
CA GLN A 354 -8.60 -22.61 -4.96
C GLN A 354 -8.12 -23.75 -5.88
N GLU A 355 -7.23 -23.45 -6.84
CA GLU A 355 -6.72 -24.41 -7.84
C GLU A 355 -7.83 -25.05 -8.71
N LEU A 356 -8.99 -24.41 -8.84
CA LEU A 356 -10.02 -24.82 -9.80
C LEU A 356 -9.57 -24.57 -11.23
N PHE A 357 -8.95 -23.41 -11.43
CA PHE A 357 -8.26 -23.09 -12.66
C PHE A 357 -6.76 -23.23 -12.42
N ALA A 358 -6.13 -24.06 -13.24
CA ALA A 358 -4.69 -24.17 -13.23
C ALA A 358 -4.08 -22.91 -13.82
N TYR A 359 -3.07 -22.35 -13.16
CA TYR A 359 -2.25 -21.31 -13.74
C TYR A 359 -1.59 -21.84 -15.01
N ASN A 360 -1.71 -21.12 -16.12
CA ASN A 360 -1.15 -21.52 -17.39
C ASN A 360 0.36 -21.27 -17.43
N THR A 361 1.14 -22.32 -17.73
CA THR A 361 2.60 -22.23 -17.86
C THR A 361 3.07 -22.21 -19.32
N ASP A 362 2.19 -22.37 -20.30
CA ASP A 362 2.53 -22.35 -21.73
C ASP A 362 2.23 -20.97 -22.33
N TYR A 363 3.27 -20.26 -22.77
CA TYR A 363 3.13 -18.92 -23.34
C TYR A 363 2.07 -18.82 -24.44
N TYR A 364 1.84 -19.88 -25.22
CA TYR A 364 0.91 -19.87 -26.36
C TYR A 364 -0.50 -20.43 -26.07
N ALA A 365 -0.83 -20.68 -24.81
CA ALA A 365 -2.13 -21.25 -24.46
C ALA A 365 -3.28 -20.26 -24.69
N THR A 366 -4.47 -20.80 -24.97
CA THR A 366 -5.71 -20.02 -25.06
C THR A 366 -6.29 -19.75 -23.66
N PRO A 367 -6.76 -18.52 -23.36
CA PRO A 367 -7.42 -18.21 -22.09
C PRO A 367 -8.58 -19.14 -21.75
N GLN A 368 -8.81 -19.40 -20.46
CA GLN A 368 -10.03 -20.06 -19.98
C GLN A 368 -11.28 -19.26 -20.38
N GLN A 369 -12.41 -19.96 -20.53
CA GLN A 369 -13.66 -19.35 -20.98
C GLN A 369 -14.12 -18.22 -20.05
N GLU A 370 -13.93 -18.35 -18.75
CA GLU A 370 -14.31 -17.38 -17.73
C GLU A 370 -13.53 -16.06 -17.87
N ILE A 371 -12.24 -16.13 -18.22
CA ILE A 371 -11.44 -14.93 -18.54
C ILE A 371 -11.97 -14.27 -19.82
N ILE A 372 -12.25 -15.09 -20.84
CA ILE A 372 -12.80 -14.60 -22.12
C ILE A 372 -14.14 -13.90 -21.87
N ASP A 373 -15.01 -14.50 -21.06
CA ASP A 373 -16.34 -13.98 -20.76
C ASP A 373 -16.29 -12.68 -19.96
N LEU A 374 -15.45 -12.59 -18.92
CA LEU A 374 -15.24 -11.34 -18.17
C LEU A 374 -14.66 -10.25 -19.06
N ASN A 375 -13.63 -10.56 -19.86
CA ASN A 375 -13.03 -9.58 -20.75
C ASN A 375 -14.01 -9.13 -21.85
N ASN A 376 -14.86 -10.01 -22.37
CA ASN A 376 -15.93 -9.66 -23.30
C ASN A 376 -16.96 -8.70 -22.66
N ILE A 377 -17.31 -8.89 -21.38
CA ILE A 377 -18.19 -7.99 -20.64
C ILE A 377 -17.54 -6.61 -20.49
N ILE A 378 -16.24 -6.58 -20.17
CA ILE A 378 -15.48 -5.32 -20.10
C ILE A 378 -15.45 -4.63 -21.47
N ASP A 379 -15.21 -5.37 -22.56
CA ASP A 379 -15.20 -4.83 -23.92
C ASP A 379 -16.57 -4.26 -24.32
N GLN A 380 -17.64 -5.02 -24.09
CA GLN A 380 -19.01 -4.55 -24.36
C GLN A 380 -19.36 -3.31 -23.53
N PHE A 381 -18.90 -3.26 -22.29
CA PHE A 381 -19.10 -2.09 -21.44
C PHE A 381 -18.30 -0.89 -21.96
N SER A 382 -17.02 -1.06 -22.30
CA SER A 382 -16.19 -0.02 -22.89
C SER A 382 -16.81 0.54 -24.17
N ASP A 383 -17.28 -0.34 -25.07
CA ASP A 383 -18.01 0.04 -26.28
C ASP A 383 -19.28 0.85 -25.98
N SER A 384 -19.98 0.53 -24.89
CA SER A 384 -21.20 1.23 -24.47
C SER A 384 -20.95 2.66 -23.97
N LEU A 385 -19.72 2.96 -23.53
CA LEU A 385 -19.30 4.30 -23.11
C LEU A 385 -19.02 5.21 -24.32
N GLY A 386 -18.78 4.63 -25.49
CA GLY A 386 -18.42 5.36 -26.70
C GLY A 386 -16.98 5.87 -26.68
N THR A 387 -16.63 6.73 -27.63
CA THR A 387 -15.28 7.31 -27.71
C THR A 387 -15.06 8.29 -26.56
N PRO A 388 -13.98 8.14 -25.75
CA PRO A 388 -13.67 9.09 -24.69
C PRO A 388 -13.55 10.53 -25.21
N ALA A 389 -14.20 11.46 -24.51
CA ALA A 389 -14.22 12.88 -24.84
C ALA A 389 -13.27 13.72 -23.97
N ASP A 390 -12.90 13.22 -22.79
CA ASP A 390 -12.04 13.92 -21.83
C ASP A 390 -11.04 12.99 -21.12
N THR A 391 -10.15 13.59 -20.32
CA THR A 391 -9.10 12.88 -19.57
C THR A 391 -9.67 11.85 -18.60
N MET A 392 -10.78 12.14 -17.92
CA MET A 392 -11.38 11.20 -16.96
C MET A 392 -11.95 9.99 -17.68
N GLU A 393 -12.54 10.17 -18.87
CA GLU A 393 -13.02 9.07 -19.69
C GLU A 393 -11.87 8.22 -20.25
N TYR A 394 -10.76 8.84 -20.69
CA TYR A 394 -9.55 8.12 -21.09
C TYR A 394 -8.92 7.33 -19.93
N GLU A 395 -8.91 7.91 -18.72
CA GLU A 395 -8.41 7.22 -17.53
C GLU A 395 -9.27 6.00 -17.19
N ARG A 396 -10.59 6.13 -17.27
CA ARG A 396 -11.53 5.02 -17.07
C ARG A 396 -11.35 3.91 -18.11
N GLU A 397 -11.24 4.24 -19.40
CA GLU A 397 -10.99 3.25 -20.46
C GLU A 397 -9.65 2.54 -20.24
N THR A 398 -8.60 3.30 -19.91
CA THR A 398 -7.27 2.73 -19.61
C THR A 398 -7.30 1.79 -18.41
N LEU A 399 -8.07 2.11 -17.37
CA LEU A 399 -8.24 1.23 -16.20
C LEU A 399 -8.95 -0.07 -16.57
N MET A 400 -9.96 -0.04 -17.45
CA MET A 400 -10.63 -1.24 -17.95
C MET A 400 -9.69 -2.15 -18.74
N GLU A 401 -8.83 -1.56 -19.56
CA GLU A 401 -7.81 -2.33 -20.29
C GLU A 401 -6.77 -2.93 -19.35
N LEU A 402 -6.33 -2.20 -18.33
CA LEU A 402 -5.47 -2.74 -17.29
C LEU A 402 -6.13 -3.91 -16.55
N THR A 403 -7.43 -3.81 -16.24
CA THR A 403 -8.20 -4.93 -15.67
C THR A 403 -8.16 -6.16 -16.58
N LYS A 404 -8.43 -6.02 -17.89
CA LYS A 404 -8.37 -7.14 -18.84
C LYS A 404 -6.99 -7.80 -18.87
N ILE A 405 -5.95 -6.97 -18.85
CA ILE A 405 -4.55 -7.41 -18.80
C ILE A 405 -4.27 -8.17 -17.50
N HIS A 406 -4.76 -7.69 -16.36
CA HIS A 406 -4.60 -8.34 -15.06
C HIS A 406 -5.33 -9.69 -15.00
N ASN A 407 -6.55 -9.78 -15.53
CA ASN A 407 -7.28 -11.06 -15.64
C ASN A 407 -6.47 -12.09 -16.44
N LEU A 408 -5.89 -11.67 -17.57
CA LEU A 408 -5.06 -12.54 -18.42
C LEU A 408 -3.77 -12.97 -17.70
N ARG A 409 -3.07 -12.02 -17.06
CA ARG A 409 -1.86 -12.28 -16.30
C ARG A 409 -2.11 -13.28 -15.16
N GLN A 410 -3.21 -13.09 -14.43
CA GLN A 410 -3.59 -13.95 -13.32
C GLN A 410 -3.77 -15.40 -13.77
N GLY A 411 -4.34 -15.62 -14.95
CA GLY A 411 -4.45 -16.96 -15.53
C GLY A 411 -3.17 -17.50 -16.16
N GLY A 412 -2.09 -16.71 -16.26
CA GLY A 412 -0.84 -17.07 -16.94
C GLY A 412 -0.88 -16.93 -18.47
N TYR A 413 -1.83 -16.15 -18.99
CA TYR A 413 -2.01 -15.93 -20.44
C TYR A 413 -1.21 -14.72 -20.92
N LEU A 414 0.11 -14.78 -20.73
CA LEU A 414 1.02 -13.66 -20.94
C LEU A 414 1.13 -13.20 -22.40
N GLN A 415 0.95 -14.09 -23.38
CA GLN A 415 0.92 -13.69 -24.79
C GLN A 415 -0.28 -12.77 -25.07
N GLN A 416 -1.45 -13.12 -24.56
CA GLN A 416 -2.66 -12.33 -24.74
C GLN A 416 -2.59 -11.03 -23.94
N ALA A 417 -2.00 -11.05 -22.73
CA ALA A 417 -1.74 -9.84 -21.95
C ALA A 417 -0.80 -8.87 -22.71
N ASN A 418 0.30 -9.36 -23.27
CA ASN A 418 1.18 -8.57 -24.16
C ASN A 418 0.41 -8.03 -25.37
N SER A 419 -0.38 -8.88 -26.03
CA SER A 419 -1.17 -8.47 -27.20
C SER A 419 -2.20 -7.38 -26.85
N ALA A 420 -2.77 -7.42 -25.65
CA ALA A 420 -3.67 -6.36 -25.17
C ALA A 420 -2.92 -5.03 -24.98
N PHE A 421 -1.71 -5.05 -24.42
CA PHE A 421 -0.83 -3.88 -24.35
C PHE A 421 -0.47 -3.33 -25.74
N ASP A 422 -0.11 -4.19 -26.69
CA ASP A 422 0.28 -3.77 -28.04
C ASP A 422 -0.88 -3.16 -28.84
N ASN A 423 -2.11 -3.65 -28.59
CA ASN A 423 -3.30 -3.21 -29.30
C ASN A 423 -3.97 -1.97 -28.69
N PHE A 424 -3.61 -1.59 -27.45
CA PHE A 424 -4.16 -0.42 -26.78
C PHE A 424 -3.08 0.62 -26.49
N THR A 425 -3.28 1.84 -26.97
CA THR A 425 -2.45 2.98 -26.61
C THR A 425 -3.28 3.91 -25.73
N PRO A 426 -2.90 4.12 -24.45
CA PRO A 426 -3.63 5.03 -23.58
C PRO A 426 -3.73 6.43 -24.20
N GLY A 427 -4.90 7.05 -24.06
CA GLY A 427 -5.11 8.42 -24.52
C GLY A 427 -4.49 9.47 -23.60
N ASN A 428 -5.11 10.64 -23.51
CA ASN A 428 -4.64 11.73 -22.65
C ASN A 428 -4.99 11.46 -21.18
N ILE A 429 -4.22 10.56 -20.54
CA ILE A 429 -4.33 10.19 -19.13
C ILE A 429 -3.34 10.98 -18.25
N GLY A 430 -3.62 11.10 -16.95
CA GLY A 430 -2.70 11.71 -15.99
C GLY A 430 -1.35 10.99 -15.89
N SER A 431 -0.35 11.68 -15.32
CA SER A 431 1.01 11.14 -15.15
C SER A 431 1.02 9.87 -14.29
N LYS A 432 0.24 9.84 -13.19
CA LYS A 432 0.13 8.67 -12.31
C LYS A 432 -0.34 7.42 -13.07
N LEU A 433 -1.38 7.55 -13.89
CA LEU A 433 -1.89 6.41 -14.66
C LEU A 433 -0.94 6.03 -15.81
N THR A 434 -0.20 7.00 -16.36
CA THR A 434 0.86 6.75 -17.34
C THR A 434 1.97 5.90 -16.74
N GLU A 435 2.46 6.27 -15.54
CA GLU A 435 3.47 5.50 -14.81
C GLU A 435 2.96 4.09 -14.50
N ARG A 436 1.71 3.96 -14.02
CA ARG A 436 1.07 2.66 -13.77
C ARG A 436 0.96 1.81 -15.05
N TRP A 437 0.63 2.41 -16.19
CA TRP A 437 0.59 1.71 -17.47
C TRP A 437 1.96 1.20 -17.89
N GLN A 438 2.98 2.07 -17.84
CA GLN A 438 4.38 1.72 -18.17
C GLN A 438 4.93 0.63 -17.26
N TYR A 439 4.60 0.73 -15.97
CA TYR A 439 4.95 -0.26 -14.98
C TYR A 439 4.41 -1.64 -15.35
N TRP A 440 3.09 -1.77 -15.56
CA TRP A 440 2.50 -3.06 -15.88
C TRP A 440 2.97 -3.60 -17.24
N ASN A 441 3.19 -2.73 -18.22
CA ASN A 441 3.78 -3.12 -19.48
C ASN A 441 5.20 -3.72 -19.29
N CYS A 442 6.03 -3.12 -18.43
CA CYS A 442 7.35 -3.63 -18.10
C CYS A 442 7.27 -5.01 -17.43
N ILE A 443 6.45 -5.15 -16.38
CA ILE A 443 6.29 -6.41 -15.63
C ILE A 443 5.85 -7.54 -16.56
N ILE A 444 4.80 -7.31 -17.35
CA ILE A 444 4.22 -8.32 -18.25
C ILE A 444 5.22 -8.74 -19.34
N ASN A 445 6.00 -7.82 -19.89
CA ASN A 445 7.05 -8.16 -20.85
C ASN A 445 8.15 -9.01 -20.21
N VAL A 446 8.60 -8.66 -19.00
CA VAL A 446 9.65 -9.42 -18.29
C VAL A 446 9.17 -10.83 -17.94
N GLU A 447 7.94 -10.97 -17.44
CA GLU A 447 7.34 -12.29 -17.18
C GLU A 447 7.17 -13.11 -18.45
N ALA A 448 6.75 -12.48 -19.55
CA ALA A 448 6.61 -13.14 -20.84
C ALA A 448 7.95 -13.63 -21.38
N MET A 449 9.02 -12.83 -21.27
CA MET A 449 10.37 -13.24 -21.65
C MET A 449 10.85 -14.42 -20.82
N PHE A 450 10.57 -14.43 -19.51
CA PHE A 450 10.94 -15.53 -18.64
C PHE A 450 10.15 -16.82 -18.96
N MET A 451 8.84 -16.72 -19.19
CA MET A 451 7.99 -17.85 -19.56
C MET A 451 8.37 -18.43 -20.94
N GLN A 452 8.88 -17.61 -21.85
CA GLN A 452 9.43 -18.05 -23.15
C GLN A 452 10.87 -18.59 -23.06
N GLU A 453 11.45 -18.67 -21.85
CA GLU A 453 12.85 -19.06 -21.62
C GLU A 453 13.86 -18.15 -22.36
N LEU A 454 13.50 -16.89 -22.66
CA LEU A 454 14.37 -15.91 -23.31
C LEU A 454 15.36 -15.26 -22.34
N ILE A 455 15.02 -15.25 -21.05
CA ILE A 455 15.86 -14.79 -19.96
C ILE A 455 15.91 -15.86 -18.87
N ASP A 456 17.04 -15.97 -18.19
CA ASP A 456 17.17 -16.84 -17.02
C ASP A 456 16.63 -16.16 -15.74
N GLN A 457 16.67 -16.88 -14.63
CA GLN A 457 16.18 -16.41 -13.33
C GLN A 457 16.91 -15.14 -12.86
N GLU A 458 18.22 -15.03 -13.09
CA GLU A 458 19.01 -13.86 -12.64
C GLU A 458 18.62 -12.61 -13.43
N ALA A 459 18.51 -12.73 -14.74
CA ALA A 459 18.03 -11.64 -15.60
C ALA A 459 16.57 -11.27 -15.32
N PHE A 460 15.71 -12.26 -15.03
CA PHE A 460 14.33 -12.01 -14.60
C PHE A 460 14.28 -11.16 -13.33
N GLU A 461 15.03 -11.54 -12.28
CA GLU A 461 15.09 -10.77 -11.03
C GLU A 461 15.64 -9.35 -11.23
N SER A 462 16.69 -9.21 -12.04
CA SER A 462 17.28 -7.90 -12.38
C SER A 462 16.29 -7.01 -13.12
N ASN A 463 15.64 -7.54 -14.16
CA ASN A 463 14.70 -6.77 -14.98
C ASN A 463 13.42 -6.44 -14.19
N MET A 464 12.95 -7.35 -13.34
CA MET A 464 11.83 -7.10 -12.43
C MET A 464 12.17 -5.94 -11.48
N SER A 465 13.37 -5.95 -10.90
CA SER A 465 13.87 -4.85 -10.09
C SER A 465 13.97 -3.54 -10.88
N GLU A 466 14.35 -3.59 -12.16
CA GLU A 466 14.36 -2.40 -13.03
C GLU A 466 12.95 -1.87 -13.28
N CYS A 467 11.96 -2.72 -13.53
CA CYS A 467 10.56 -2.32 -13.67
C CYS A 467 10.06 -1.60 -12.43
N ILE A 468 10.29 -2.20 -11.25
CA ILE A 468 9.91 -1.63 -9.95
C ILE A 468 10.61 -0.29 -9.75
N THR A 469 11.92 -0.24 -9.90
CA THR A 469 12.67 0.99 -9.61
C THR A 469 12.37 2.08 -10.63
N SER A 470 12.12 1.76 -11.90
CA SER A 470 11.94 2.77 -12.96
C SER A 470 10.51 3.30 -13.06
N PHE A 471 9.51 2.47 -12.81
CA PHE A 471 8.11 2.79 -13.11
C PHE A 471 7.12 2.55 -11.98
N ALA A 472 7.47 1.80 -10.91
CA ALA A 472 6.56 1.72 -9.77
C ALA A 472 6.27 3.16 -9.34
N PRO A 473 5.00 3.52 -9.07
CA PRO A 473 4.63 4.88 -8.69
C PRO A 473 5.55 5.29 -7.56
N ARG A 474 6.61 6.03 -7.89
CA ARG A 474 7.57 6.42 -6.87
C ARG A 474 6.75 7.31 -5.93
N MET A 475 7.08 7.32 -4.65
CA MET A 475 6.70 8.38 -3.73
C MET A 475 7.27 9.74 -4.20
N SER A 476 7.04 10.14 -5.45
CA SER A 476 7.54 11.36 -6.09
C SER A 476 6.94 12.60 -5.44
N ASN A 477 5.94 12.45 -4.56
CA ASN A 477 5.37 13.55 -3.79
C ASN A 477 5.64 13.53 -2.28
N ILE A 478 6.32 12.53 -1.70
CA ILE A 478 6.69 12.62 -0.28
C ILE A 478 7.90 13.51 -0.06
N LEU A 479 8.72 13.77 -1.08
CA LEU A 479 9.73 14.85 -1.09
C LEU A 479 10.24 15.06 -2.52
N GLU A 480 9.61 15.96 -3.28
CA GLU A 480 10.38 16.81 -4.20
C GLU A 480 11.34 17.65 -3.34
N ILE A 481 12.46 17.06 -2.91
CA ILE A 481 13.68 17.85 -2.77
C ILE A 481 14.02 18.22 -4.20
N ASN A 482 13.86 19.49 -4.56
CA ASN A 482 14.28 20.09 -5.82
C ASN A 482 15.55 19.45 -6.39
N ASP A 483 15.38 18.46 -7.26
CA ASP A 483 16.41 17.90 -8.13
C ASP A 483 16.05 18.30 -9.57
N GLU A 484 16.15 19.60 -9.84
CA GLU A 484 16.78 19.97 -11.10
C GLU A 484 18.23 19.50 -11.00
N ILE A 485 18.54 18.33 -11.56
CA ILE A 485 19.65 18.11 -12.51
C ILE A 485 19.65 16.62 -12.88
N GLN A 486 19.32 16.38 -14.14
CA GLN A 486 19.55 15.09 -14.80
C GLN A 486 21.04 14.73 -14.82
N GLY A 487 21.33 13.44 -14.66
CA GLY A 487 22.43 12.79 -15.36
C GLY A 487 23.50 12.15 -14.47
N THR A 488 23.56 10.82 -14.55
CA THR A 488 24.55 9.90 -13.97
C THR A 488 24.48 9.74 -12.45
N ASN A 489 24.39 8.49 -11.99
CA ASN A 489 24.52 8.07 -10.59
C ASN A 489 25.91 8.47 -10.04
N HIS A 490 26.11 9.76 -9.80
CA HIS A 490 27.22 10.26 -9.02
C HIS A 490 26.80 10.10 -7.56
N PHE A 491 27.29 9.03 -6.92
CA PHE A 491 27.34 8.95 -5.46
C PHE A 491 27.86 10.30 -4.93
N ASP A 492 27.02 11.08 -4.25
CA ASP A 492 27.43 12.33 -3.62
C ASP A 492 27.00 12.34 -2.16
N PHE A 493 27.81 12.95 -1.29
CA PHE A 493 27.53 13.03 0.15
C PHE A 493 27.86 14.43 0.67
N LYS A 494 27.18 14.90 1.72
CA LYS A 494 27.50 16.16 2.40
C LYS A 494 28.56 15.91 3.47
N LEU A 495 29.38 16.92 3.77
CA LEU A 495 30.32 16.88 4.88
C LEU A 495 29.93 18.00 5.85
N ASP A 496 29.61 17.62 7.09
CA ASP A 496 29.26 18.56 8.15
C ASP A 496 30.28 18.46 9.29
N LEU A 497 30.76 19.59 9.79
CA LEU A 497 31.77 19.68 10.86
C LEU A 497 31.23 20.38 12.10
N TYR A 498 31.56 19.86 13.28
CA TYR A 498 31.32 20.54 14.54
C TYR A 498 32.22 20.04 15.69
N PRO A 499 32.51 20.87 16.70
CA PRO A 499 32.36 22.32 16.67
C PRO A 499 33.38 22.94 15.68
N ASN A 500 33.06 24.13 15.16
CA ASN A 500 33.98 24.93 14.36
C ASN A 500 33.80 26.40 14.76
N PRO A 501 34.70 27.00 15.56
CA PRO A 501 36.04 26.50 15.92
C PRO A 501 36.06 25.30 16.88
N THR A 502 37.16 24.55 16.86
CA THR A 502 37.44 23.41 17.76
C THR A 502 38.73 23.62 18.56
N SER A 503 38.91 22.90 19.68
CA SER A 503 40.13 22.86 20.50
C SER A 503 40.84 21.50 20.39
N ASP A 504 40.17 20.44 20.82
CA ASP A 504 40.76 19.11 21.03
C ASP A 504 40.22 18.06 20.05
N PHE A 505 38.91 18.11 19.78
CA PHE A 505 38.24 17.13 18.92
C PHE A 505 37.40 17.82 17.84
N LEU A 506 37.56 17.39 16.60
CA LEU A 506 36.65 17.74 15.52
C LEU A 506 35.73 16.55 15.24
N TYR A 507 34.43 16.76 15.32
CA TYR A 507 33.45 15.78 14.89
C TYR A 507 33.01 16.08 13.46
N PHE A 508 32.71 15.02 12.71
CA PHE A 508 32.12 15.17 11.40
C PHE A 508 31.08 14.10 11.08
N LYS A 509 30.15 14.49 10.20
CA LYS A 509 29.11 13.62 9.65
C LYS A 509 29.22 13.60 8.13
N THR A 510 28.80 12.48 7.55
CA THR A 510 28.73 12.30 6.10
C THR A 510 27.31 11.92 5.64
N PRO A 511 26.31 12.82 5.74
CA PRO A 511 24.97 12.54 5.23
C PRO A 511 25.01 12.15 3.75
N GLY A 512 24.31 11.07 3.38
CA GLY A 512 24.37 10.46 2.05
C GLY A 512 25.31 9.25 1.94
N ILE A 513 26.03 8.89 3.02
CA ILE A 513 26.70 7.58 3.13
C ILE A 513 25.89 6.72 4.10
N GLU A 514 24.91 5.98 3.58
CA GLU A 514 23.98 5.16 4.37
C GLU A 514 24.56 3.79 4.76
N ASP A 515 25.43 3.25 3.91
CA ASP A 515 26.08 1.96 4.11
C ASP A 515 27.21 2.08 5.14
N PRO A 516 27.07 1.48 6.35
CA PRO A 516 28.06 1.58 7.43
C PRO A 516 29.37 0.87 7.10
N GLU A 517 29.41 -0.03 6.11
CA GLU A 517 30.64 -0.72 5.71
C GLU A 517 31.49 0.10 4.74
N THR A 518 30.94 1.21 4.21
CA THR A 518 31.65 2.05 3.24
C THR A 518 32.95 2.62 3.84
N PRO A 519 34.13 2.33 3.24
CA PRO A 519 35.40 2.85 3.72
C PRO A 519 35.53 4.36 3.45
N ILE A 520 36.01 5.08 4.45
CA ILE A 520 36.22 6.53 4.45
C ILE A 520 37.70 6.83 4.72
N GLU A 521 38.35 7.53 3.79
CA GLU A 521 39.68 8.10 4.01
C GLU A 521 39.57 9.55 4.50
N ILE A 522 40.24 9.83 5.61
CA ILE A 522 40.24 11.14 6.27
C ILE A 522 41.65 11.73 6.17
N SER A 523 41.76 12.99 5.77
CA SER A 523 43.05 13.71 5.77
C SER A 523 42.84 15.17 6.17
N VAL A 524 43.72 15.70 7.04
CA VAL A 524 43.74 17.12 7.41
C VAL A 524 44.96 17.79 6.79
N TYR A 525 44.75 18.95 6.17
CA TYR A 525 45.79 19.76 5.54
C TYR A 525 45.88 21.14 6.20
N ASN A 526 47.08 21.70 6.29
CA ASN A 526 47.26 23.10 6.62
C ASN A 526 47.02 24.00 5.38
N LEU A 527 47.03 25.33 5.55
CA LEU A 527 46.80 26.27 4.44
C LEU A 527 47.85 26.24 3.33
N THR A 528 49.03 25.67 3.60
CA THR A 528 50.07 25.45 2.58
C THR A 528 49.88 24.15 1.79
N GLY A 529 48.82 23.38 2.08
CA GLY A 529 48.54 22.10 1.42
C GLY A 529 49.37 20.92 1.94
N ILE A 530 50.10 21.09 3.05
CA ILE A 530 50.84 20.00 3.71
C ILE A 530 49.84 19.19 4.55
N LYS A 531 49.82 17.87 4.32
CA LYS A 531 49.02 16.93 5.12
C LYS A 531 49.62 16.81 6.53
N VAL A 532 48.82 17.11 7.55
CA VAL A 532 49.23 17.10 8.97
C VAL A 532 48.60 15.97 9.78
N HIS A 533 47.55 15.33 9.25
CA HIS A 533 46.88 14.17 9.84
C HIS A 533 46.25 13.29 8.75
N GLN A 534 46.22 11.98 8.96
CA GLN A 534 45.56 11.01 8.08
C GLN A 534 45.02 9.85 8.90
N ASP A 535 43.81 9.39 8.57
CA ASP A 535 43.16 8.26 9.19
C ASP A 535 42.26 7.50 8.20
N PHE A 536 41.89 6.26 8.54
CA PHE A 536 40.96 5.43 7.78
C PHE A 536 39.91 4.82 8.72
N THR A 537 38.64 4.94 8.34
CA THR A 537 37.53 4.41 9.14
C THR A 537 36.40 3.95 8.23
N GLN A 538 35.39 3.31 8.81
CA GLN A 538 34.13 2.98 8.15
C GLN A 538 33.08 4.05 8.44
N ALA A 539 32.12 4.22 7.54
CA ALA A 539 31.01 5.16 7.70
C ALA A 539 30.27 4.94 9.03
N SER A 540 30.05 6.02 9.75
CA SER A 540 29.24 6.00 10.97
C SER A 540 28.49 7.31 11.10
N PHE A 541 27.40 7.32 11.87
CA PHE A 541 26.60 8.52 12.08
C PHE A 541 27.41 9.71 12.64
N LEU A 542 28.50 9.44 13.36
CA LEU A 542 29.33 10.49 13.94
C LEU A 542 30.78 10.02 14.12
N GLN A 543 31.71 10.66 13.41
CA GLN A 543 33.15 10.37 13.51
C GLN A 543 33.89 11.48 14.27
N ARG A 544 35.02 11.11 14.90
CA ARG A 544 35.82 12.02 15.73
C ARG A 544 37.28 12.01 15.30
N ILE A 545 37.86 13.19 15.12
CA ILE A 545 39.28 13.41 14.81
C ILE A 545 39.94 14.12 15.99
N HIS A 546 41.08 13.58 16.44
CA HIS A 546 41.91 14.17 17.48
C HIS A 546 42.81 15.26 16.88
N VAL A 547 42.60 16.52 17.29
CA VAL A 547 43.34 17.70 16.78
C VAL A 547 44.18 18.39 17.86
N GLU A 548 44.24 17.83 19.07
CA GLU A 548 44.99 18.34 20.23
C GLU A 548 46.50 18.52 20.02
N ASN A 549 47.07 17.95 18.97
CA ASN A 549 48.50 18.07 18.62
C ASN A 549 48.77 19.09 17.50
N LEU A 550 47.73 19.68 16.90
CA LEU A 550 47.83 20.66 15.82
C LEU A 550 47.84 22.10 16.37
N ALA A 551 48.80 22.93 15.95
CA ALA A 551 48.88 24.32 16.39
C ALA A 551 47.61 25.12 16.03
N SER A 552 47.27 26.16 16.81
CA SER A 552 46.12 27.03 16.55
C SER A 552 46.22 27.65 15.14
N GLY A 553 45.12 27.62 14.39
CA GLY A 553 45.11 28.04 13.00
C GLY A 553 43.97 27.43 12.19
N MET A 554 43.88 27.81 10.91
CA MET A 554 42.87 27.29 9.98
C MET A 554 43.42 26.07 9.22
N TYR A 555 42.58 25.05 9.09
CA TYR A 555 42.89 23.77 8.42
C TYR A 555 41.80 23.40 7.43
N VAL A 556 42.08 22.43 6.57
CA VAL A 556 41.14 21.83 5.61
C VAL A 556 40.99 20.35 5.94
N LEU A 557 39.79 19.91 6.28
CA LEU A 557 39.45 18.49 6.31
C LEU A 557 39.12 18.04 4.88
N LYS A 558 39.70 16.91 4.46
CA LYS A 558 39.34 16.17 3.23
C LYS A 558 38.81 14.81 3.65
N VAL A 559 37.62 14.47 3.18
CA VAL A 559 36.97 13.17 3.35
C VAL A 559 36.73 12.56 1.98
N GLN A 560 37.13 11.31 1.78
CA GLN A 560 36.98 10.59 0.53
C GLN A 560 36.27 9.25 0.74
N ALA A 561 35.20 9.01 -0.02
CA ALA A 561 34.41 7.78 0.02
C ALA A 561 33.87 7.44 -1.38
N LYS A 562 33.92 6.16 -1.78
CA LYS A 562 33.49 5.66 -3.10
C LYS A 562 33.93 6.56 -4.30
N GLY A 563 35.15 7.10 -4.23
CA GLY A 563 35.72 7.97 -5.27
C GLY A 563 35.31 9.45 -5.21
N VAL A 564 34.37 9.84 -4.35
CA VAL A 564 33.97 11.23 -4.16
C VAL A 564 34.71 11.86 -3.00
N ILE A 565 35.12 13.11 -3.21
CA ILE A 565 35.94 13.89 -2.28
C ILE A 565 35.13 15.11 -1.85
N LYS A 566 34.94 15.27 -0.54
CA LYS A 566 34.46 16.52 0.05
C LYS A 566 35.53 17.15 0.91
N THR A 567 35.55 18.48 0.93
CA THR A 567 36.47 19.25 1.77
C THR A 567 35.75 20.34 2.53
N GLN A 568 36.15 20.60 3.77
CA GLN A 568 35.60 21.69 4.57
C GLN A 568 36.68 22.31 5.45
N LYS A 569 36.67 23.65 5.54
CA LYS A 569 37.61 24.41 6.35
C LYS A 569 37.15 24.46 7.80
N PHE A 570 38.08 24.37 8.74
CA PHE A 570 37.80 24.54 10.16
C PHE A 570 38.93 25.30 10.87
N LEU A 571 38.59 25.91 12.00
CA LEU A 571 39.49 26.71 12.82
C LEU A 571 39.81 25.97 14.12
N ILE A 572 41.09 25.85 14.45
CA ILE A 572 41.54 25.42 15.79
C ILE A 572 41.81 26.68 16.61
N ALA A 573 41.05 26.88 17.69
CA ALA A 573 41.20 27.98 18.63
C ALA A 573 41.53 27.41 20.01
N ARG A 574 42.73 27.73 20.52
CA ARG A 574 43.20 27.36 21.86
C ARG A 574 43.32 28.60 22.74
#